data_AF-A0A9D9Q603-F1
#
_entry.id   AF-A0A9D9Q603-F1
#
_cell.length_a   1.000
_cell.length_b   1.000
_cell.length_c   1.000
_cell.angle_alpha   90.00
_cell.angle_beta   90.00
_cell.angle_gamma   90.00
#
_symmetry.space_group_name_H-M   'P 1'
#
loop_
_entity.id
_entity.type
_entity.pdbx_description
1 polymer ?
#
loop_
_entity_poly.entity_id
_entity_poly.type
_entity_poly.pdbx_seq_one_letter_code
_entity_poly.pdbx_strand_id
1 'polypeptide(L)'
;EWRKNFIKQAHSTDRQVIPVFVEGRLSNRFYNIANLRKKLGVKFNIEMILLVDEMVRQKGQTFTLRFGKPISREELKQVGNYDEQVVFVRKKAYEMQK
;
A
#
# COMPACT_ATOMS: atom_id res chain seq x y z
N GLU A 1 5.51 7.58 0.80
CA GLU A 1 4.48 8.12 1.70
C GLU A 1 3.12 7.64 1.23
N TRP A 2 2.19 7.29 2.12
CA TRP A 2 0.83 6.91 1.74
C TRP A 2 0.07 8.15 1.25
N ARG A 3 -0.63 8.05 0.12
CA ARG A 3 -1.38 9.17 -0.45
C ARG A 3 -2.77 9.23 0.16
N LYS A 4 -3.27 10.44 0.48
CA LYS A 4 -4.62 10.64 1.05
C LYS A 4 -5.80 10.52 0.08
N ASN A 5 -5.56 10.30 -1.20
CA ASN A 5 -6.64 10.27 -2.20
C ASN A 5 -7.66 9.16 -1.95
N PHE A 6 -7.24 7.98 -1.47
CA PHE A 6 -8.19 6.90 -1.18
C PHE A 6 -9.16 7.27 -0.05
N ILE A 7 -8.69 7.99 0.97
CA ILE A 7 -9.53 8.54 2.04
C ILE A 7 -10.52 9.55 1.48
N LYS A 8 -10.04 10.52 0.67
CA LYS A 8 -10.91 11.52 0.05
C LYS A 8 -12.01 10.87 -0.80
N GLN A 9 -11.64 9.84 -1.58
CA GLN A 9 -12.59 9.08 -2.39
C GLN A 9 -13.59 8.30 -1.53
N ALA A 10 -13.15 7.67 -0.43
CA ALA A 10 -14.03 7.00 0.51
C ALA A 10 -15.09 7.96 1.07
N HIS A 11 -14.69 9.17 1.46
CA HIS A 11 -15.64 10.21 1.91
C HIS A 11 -16.58 10.72 0.82
N SER A 12 -16.09 10.89 -0.41
CA SER A 12 -16.91 11.44 -1.51
C SER A 12 -17.88 10.42 -2.12
N THR A 13 -17.58 9.13 -1.99
CA THR A 13 -18.38 8.03 -2.58
C THR A 13 -19.12 7.20 -1.54
N ASP A 14 -19.00 7.55 -0.26
CA ASP A 14 -19.59 6.82 0.87
C ASP A 14 -19.18 5.34 0.90
N ARG A 15 -17.92 5.05 0.55
CA ARG A 15 -17.38 3.69 0.47
C ARG A 15 -16.55 3.35 1.70
N GLN A 16 -16.64 2.09 2.10
CA GLN A 16 -15.79 1.53 3.14
C GLN A 16 -14.36 1.30 2.62
N VAL A 17 -13.39 1.42 3.52
CA VAL A 17 -11.98 1.13 3.23
C VAL A 17 -11.62 -0.22 3.86
N ILE A 18 -11.15 -1.17 3.06
CA ILE A 18 -10.68 -2.46 3.56
C ILE A 18 -9.16 -2.43 3.62
N PRO A 19 -8.53 -2.46 4.81
CA PRO A 19 -7.09 -2.58 4.91
C PRO A 19 -6.67 -4.00 4.46
N VAL A 20 -5.65 -4.07 3.62
CA VAL A 20 -5.10 -5.35 3.12
C VAL A 20 -3.62 -5.38 3.41
N PHE A 21 -3.17 -6.44 4.07
CA PHE A 21 -1.76 -6.76 4.20
C PHE A 21 -1.39 -7.82 3.18
N VAL A 22 -0.33 -7.57 2.42
CA VAL A 22 0.22 -8.52 1.45
C VAL A 22 1.55 -9.01 1.99
N GLU A 23 1.61 -10.29 2.31
CA GLU A 23 2.85 -10.96 2.70
C GLU A 23 3.65 -11.29 1.46
N GLY A 24 4.86 -10.74 1.38
CA GLY A 24 5.74 -10.96 0.25
C GLY A 24 6.91 -10.00 0.28
N ARG A 25 8.05 -10.46 -0.22
CA ARG A 25 9.23 -9.63 -0.47
C ARG A 25 9.49 -9.65 -1.97
N LEU A 26 9.67 -8.48 -2.57
CA LEU A 26 10.08 -8.37 -3.97
C LEU A 26 11.52 -8.89 -4.13
N SER A 27 11.93 -9.26 -5.34
CA SER A 27 13.28 -9.76 -5.58
C SER A 27 14.35 -8.72 -5.22
N ASN A 28 15.54 -9.21 -4.89
CA ASN A 28 16.70 -8.35 -4.63
C ASN A 28 17.01 -7.41 -5.82
N ARG A 29 16.69 -7.80 -7.07
CA ARG A 29 16.82 -6.92 -8.24
C ARG A 29 15.94 -5.67 -8.13
N PHE A 30 14.69 -5.81 -7.69
CA PHE A 30 13.79 -4.67 -7.50
C PHE A 30 14.35 -3.68 -6.47
N TYR A 31 14.82 -4.20 -5.33
CA TYR A 31 15.42 -3.36 -4.28
C TYR A 31 16.73 -2.71 -4.73
N ASN A 32 17.58 -3.42 -5.47
CA ASN A 32 18.83 -2.87 -6.00
C ASN A 32 18.57 -1.70 -6.96
N ILE A 33 17.56 -1.81 -7.82
CA ILE A 33 17.19 -0.75 -8.77
C ILE A 33 16.56 0.44 -8.04
N ALA A 34 15.68 0.19 -7.05
CA ALA A 34 15.13 1.25 -6.21
C ALA A 34 16.23 2.03 -5.46
N ASN A 35 17.22 1.32 -4.92
CA ASN A 35 18.35 1.92 -4.22
C ASN A 35 19.26 2.72 -5.18
N LEU A 36 19.51 2.20 -6.39
CA LEU A 36 20.29 2.91 -7.40
C LEU A 36 19.58 4.18 -7.88
N ARG A 37 18.27 4.11 -8.15
CA ARG A 37 17.47 5.30 -8.53
C ARG A 37 17.49 6.37 -7.43
N LYS A 38 17.30 5.97 -6.16
CA LYS A 38 17.34 6.88 -5.02
C LYS A 38 18.71 7.57 -4.92
N LYS A 39 19.81 6.84 -5.20
CA LYS A 39 21.17 7.41 -5.25
C LYS A 39 21.36 8.38 -6.43
N LEU A 40 20.75 8.13 -7.58
CA LEU A 40 20.89 8.95 -8.79
C LEU A 40 19.91 10.14 -8.87
N GLY A 41 19.02 10.33 -7.88
CA GLY A 41 18.11 11.49 -7.84
C GLY A 41 17.01 11.50 -8.91
N VAL A 42 16.80 10.38 -9.60
CA VAL A 42 15.83 10.28 -10.71
C VAL A 42 14.40 10.29 -10.15
N LYS A 43 13.62 11.29 -10.60
CA LYS A 43 12.20 11.49 -10.22
C LYS A 43 11.23 10.53 -10.92
N PHE A 44 11.66 9.92 -12.03
CA PHE A 44 10.86 8.96 -12.80
C PHE A 44 10.80 7.60 -12.10
N ASN A 45 9.60 7.01 -11.99
CA ASN A 45 9.34 5.77 -11.24
C ASN A 45 9.63 4.54 -12.11
N ILE A 46 10.92 4.28 -12.35
CA ILE A 46 11.40 3.13 -13.13
C ILE A 46 10.97 1.80 -12.49
N GLU A 47 10.82 1.76 -11.17
CA GLU A 47 10.39 0.57 -10.44
C GLU A 47 9.01 0.07 -10.84
N MET A 48 8.07 0.97 -11.19
CA MET A 48 6.74 0.58 -11.66
C MET A 48 6.79 -0.22 -12.97
N ILE A 49 7.75 0.06 -13.86
CA ILE A 49 7.93 -0.69 -15.10
C ILE A 49 8.41 -2.11 -14.80
N LEU A 50 9.33 -2.23 -13.83
CA LEU A 50 9.91 -3.51 -13.41
C LEU A 50 8.95 -4.36 -12.56
N LEU A 51 7.91 -3.74 -12.00
CA LEU A 51 6.89 -4.44 -11.22
C LEU A 51 6.18 -5.52 -12.05
N VAL A 52 5.93 -5.26 -13.33
CA VAL A 52 5.29 -6.23 -14.24
C VAL A 52 6.18 -7.46 -14.41
N ASP A 53 7.47 -7.25 -14.68
CA ASP A 53 8.45 -8.33 -14.79
C ASP A 53 8.62 -9.10 -13.46
N GLU A 54 8.54 -8.40 -12.33
CA GLU A 54 8.57 -9.00 -11.00
C GLU A 54 7.34 -9.88 -10.73
N MET A 55 6.14 -9.44 -11.13
CA MET A 55 4.91 -10.25 -11.03
C MET A 55 4.99 -11.50 -11.91
N VAL A 56 5.58 -11.40 -13.11
CA VAL A 56 5.82 -12.56 -13.99
C VAL A 56 6.83 -13.53 -13.37
N ARG A 57 7.91 -13.03 -12.78
CA ARG A 57 8.92 -13.86 -12.07
C ARG A 57 8.37 -14.51 -10.80
N GLN A 58 7.28 -13.98 -10.25
CA GLN A 58 6.54 -14.55 -9.13
C GLN A 58 5.52 -15.63 -9.55
N LYS A 59 5.46 -16.01 -10.83
CA LYS A 59 4.60 -17.08 -11.33
C LYS A 59 4.84 -18.39 -10.58
N GLY A 60 3.77 -18.96 -10.03
CA GLY A 60 3.80 -20.21 -9.25
C GLY A 60 4.18 -20.03 -7.78
N GLN A 61 4.43 -18.80 -7.31
CA GLN A 61 4.63 -18.52 -5.89
C GLN A 61 3.29 -18.25 -5.19
N THR A 62 3.21 -18.65 -3.92
CA THR A 62 2.05 -18.39 -3.06
C THR A 62 2.23 -17.07 -2.32
N PHE A 63 1.22 -16.19 -2.41
CA PHE A 63 1.15 -14.95 -1.64
C PHE A 63 0.06 -15.05 -0.58
N THR A 64 0.38 -14.68 0.66
CA THR A 64 -0.64 -14.54 1.70
C THR A 64 -1.20 -13.14 1.68
N LEU A 65 -2.51 -13.01 1.45
CA LEU A 65 -3.22 -11.75 1.64
C LEU A 65 -4.07 -11.85 2.89
N ARG A 66 -3.96 -10.86 3.77
CA ARG A 66 -4.77 -10.75 4.99
C ARG A 66 -5.66 -9.53 4.86
N PHE A 67 -6.97 -9.76 4.87
CA PHE A 67 -7.99 -8.73 4.77
C PHE A 67 -8.47 -8.37 6.17
N GLY A 68 -8.38 -7.09 6.50
CA GLY A 68 -8.87 -6.60 7.79
C GLY A 68 -10.36 -6.28 7.75
N LYS A 69 -10.88 -5.84 8.89
CA LYS A 69 -12.27 -5.40 8.98
C LYS A 69 -12.50 -4.17 8.10
N PRO A 70 -13.61 -4.10 7.34
CA PRO A 70 -13.99 -2.88 6.64
C PRO A 70 -14.12 -1.71 7.61
N ILE A 71 -13.56 -0.57 7.23
CA ILE A 71 -13.62 0.68 8.00
C ILE A 71 -14.65 1.57 7.32
N SER A 72 -15.71 1.90 8.05
CA SER A 72 -16.76 2.80 7.60
C SER A 72 -16.28 4.25 7.50
N ARG A 73 -17.02 5.07 6.76
CA ARG A 73 -16.76 6.50 6.69
C ARG A 73 -16.93 7.16 8.05
N GLU A 74 -17.88 6.70 8.85
CA GLU A 74 -18.19 7.19 10.20
C GLU A 74 -17.01 6.93 11.14
N GLU A 75 -16.44 5.73 11.11
CA GLU A 75 -15.21 5.41 11.85
C GLU A 75 -14.05 6.32 11.41
N LEU A 76 -13.89 6.54 10.10
CA LEU A 76 -12.85 7.46 9.60
C LEU A 76 -13.07 8.90 10.09
N LYS A 77 -14.31 9.40 10.13
CA LYS A 77 -14.63 10.74 10.65
C LYS A 77 -14.25 10.88 12.13
N GLN A 78 -14.39 9.82 12.93
CA GLN A 78 -14.03 9.84 14.35
C GLN A 78 -12.53 9.89 14.61
N VAL A 79 -11.70 9.44 13.65
CA VAL A 79 -10.23 9.46 13.78
C VAL A 79 -9.66 10.89 13.76
N GLY A 80 -10.28 11.80 13.00
CA GLY A 80 -9.84 13.18 12.88
C GLY A 80 -9.55 13.60 11.43
N ASN A 81 -8.42 14.25 11.19
CA ASN A 81 -8.08 14.79 9.87
C ASN A 81 -7.62 13.70 8.87
N TYR A 82 -7.51 14.03 7.59
CA TYR A 82 -7.16 13.04 6.56
C TYR A 82 -5.78 12.40 6.75
N ASP A 83 -4.81 13.12 7.29
CA ASP A 83 -3.46 12.57 7.49
C ASP A 83 -3.46 11.57 8.67
N GLU A 84 -4.21 11.86 9.73
CA GLU A 84 -4.48 10.92 10.84
C GLU A 84 -5.24 9.68 10.37
N GLN A 85 -6.25 9.85 9.52
CA GLN A 85 -7.00 8.74 8.91
C GLN A 85 -6.09 7.82 8.08
N VAL A 86 -5.15 8.39 7.31
CA VAL A 86 -4.16 7.59 6.56
C VAL A 86 -3.28 6.78 7.49
N VAL A 87 -2.79 7.39 8.58
CA VAL A 87 -1.98 6.69 9.59
C VAL A 87 -2.78 5.58 10.27
N PHE A 88 -4.05 5.83 10.60
CA PHE A 88 -4.96 4.85 11.19
C PHE A 88 -5.15 3.63 10.30
N VAL A 89 -5.53 3.83 9.02
CA VAL A 89 -5.71 2.72 8.07
C VAL A 89 -4.41 1.96 7.85
N ARG A 90 -3.29 2.68 7.74
CA ARG A 90 -1.97 2.07 7.64
C ARG A 90 -1.69 1.18 8.85
N LYS A 91 -1.92 1.66 10.07
CA LYS A 91 -1.71 0.88 11.29
C LYS A 91 -2.55 -0.41 11.26
N LYS A 92 -3.82 -0.33 10.90
CA LYS A 92 -4.70 -1.51 10.73
C LYS A 92 -4.17 -2.53 9.72
N ALA A 93 -3.63 -2.07 8.60
CA ALA A 93 -3.01 -2.95 7.61
C ALA A 93 -1.77 -3.67 8.20
N TYR A 94 -0.86 -2.95 8.85
CA TYR A 94 0.38 -3.54 9.39
C TYR A 94 0.19 -4.32 10.70
N GLU A 95 -0.91 -4.12 11.44
CA GLU A 95 -1.27 -4.97 12.60
C GLU A 95 -1.52 -6.42 12.17
N MET A 96 -1.94 -6.65 10.92
CA MET A 96 -2.16 -8.00 10.35
C MET A 96 -0.88 -8.67 9.87
N GLN A 97 0.29 -8.04 10.02
CA GLN A 97 1.58 -8.67 9.73
C GLN A 97 1.88 -9.82 10.69
N LYS A 98 1.32 -9.78 11.90
CA LYS A 98 1.47 -10.82 12.94
C LYS A 98 0.60 -12.03 12.63
#